data_AF-A0A2R6NNJ4-F1
#
_entry.id   AF-A0A2R6NNJ4-F1
#
_cell.length_a   1.000
_cell.length_b   1.000
_cell.length_c   1.000
_cell.angle_alpha   90.00
_cell.angle_beta   90.00
_cell.angle_gamma   90.00
#
_symmetry.space_group_name_H-M   'P 1'
#
loop_
_entity.id
_entity.type
_entity.pdbx_description
1 polymer ?
#
loop_
_entity_poly.entity_id
_entity_poly.type
_entity_poly.pdbx_seq_one_letter_code
_entity_poly.pdbx_strand_id
1 'polypeptide(L)'
;MSSEYVSPRVNSARLPDFVGRSVRLVGKVIRVDDNSNEMIVQASDSGEVKVKLLNDSSDVTSSYVEIIGTVLDVDTMKMMACIDMGEDLGQNTLIFF
;
A
#
# COMPACT_ATOMS: atom_id res chain seq x y z
N MET A 1 -26.30 12.03 4.36
CA MET A 1 -25.37 11.02 4.87
C MET A 1 -24.15 11.04 3.96
N SER A 2 -23.21 11.96 4.19
CA SER A 2 -21.93 11.92 3.46
C SER A 2 -21.16 10.74 4.04
N SER A 3 -21.24 9.59 3.39
CA SER A 3 -20.29 8.50 3.63
C SER A 3 -18.95 9.00 3.11
N GLU A 4 -18.23 9.77 3.92
CA GLU A 4 -16.81 9.97 3.69
C GLU A 4 -16.21 8.57 3.52
N TYR A 5 -15.61 8.30 2.36
CA TYR A 5 -14.89 7.06 2.11
C TYR A 5 -13.66 7.07 3.02
N VAL A 6 -13.87 6.73 4.31
CA VAL A 6 -12.80 6.55 5.27
C VAL A 6 -12.01 5.34 4.79
N SER A 7 -10.87 5.60 4.17
CA SER A 7 -9.85 4.60 3.85
C SER A 7 -8.89 4.58 5.03
N PRO A 8 -9.13 3.75 6.06
CA PRO A 8 -8.30 3.75 7.25
C PRO A 8 -6.85 3.44 6.87
N ARG A 9 -5.92 4.13 7.54
CA ARG A 9 -4.51 3.81 7.43
C ARG A 9 -4.22 2.54 8.21
N VAL A 10 -3.60 1.57 7.55
CA VAL A 10 -3.29 0.25 8.11
C VAL A 10 -1.83 -0.10 7.88
N ASN A 11 -1.31 -1.03 8.69
CA ASN A 11 -0.02 -1.69 8.49
C ASN A 11 -0.24 -3.16 8.09
N SER A 12 0.84 -3.91 7.90
CA SER A 12 0.74 -5.32 7.46
C SER A 12 0.00 -6.19 8.50
N ALA A 13 0.27 -6.00 9.80
CA ALA A 13 -0.35 -6.78 10.87
C ALA A 13 -1.87 -6.58 10.97
N ARG A 14 -2.37 -5.39 10.58
CA ARG A 14 -3.80 -5.07 10.58
C ARG A 14 -4.49 -5.35 9.26
N LEU A 15 -3.77 -5.55 8.16
CA LEU A 15 -4.35 -5.78 6.83
C LEU A 15 -5.42 -6.89 6.81
N PRO A 16 -5.24 -8.06 7.48
CA PRO A 16 -6.24 -9.12 7.50
C PRO A 16 -7.60 -8.71 8.10
N ASP A 17 -7.61 -7.74 9.02
CA ASP A 17 -8.85 -7.24 9.65
C ASP A 17 -9.75 -6.46 8.65
N PHE A 18 -9.22 -6.15 7.45
CA PHE A 18 -9.87 -5.32 6.44
C PHE A 18 -10.12 -6.01 5.10
N VAL A 19 -10.06 -7.35 5.05
CA VAL A 19 -10.39 -8.12 3.83
C VAL A 19 -11.75 -7.68 3.26
N GLY A 20 -11.77 -7.36 1.97
CA GLY A 20 -12.94 -6.85 1.25
C GLY A 20 -13.23 -5.35 1.45
N ARG A 21 -12.41 -4.62 2.20
CA ARG A 21 -12.58 -3.18 2.47
C ARG A 21 -11.43 -2.38 1.84
N SER A 22 -11.72 -1.12 1.51
CA SER A 22 -10.71 -0.18 1.03
C SER A 22 -9.92 0.41 2.20
N VAL A 23 -8.59 0.37 2.10
CA VAL A 23 -7.64 0.84 3.11
C VAL A 23 -6.55 1.68 2.45
N ARG A 24 -5.75 2.34 3.27
CA ARG A 24 -4.58 3.11 2.86
C ARG A 24 -3.34 2.53 3.54
N LEU A 25 -2.36 2.11 2.75
CA LEU A 25 -1.11 1.50 3.23
C LEU A 25 0.05 2.41 2.86
N VAL A 26 0.82 2.84 3.85
CA VAL A 26 2.08 3.56 3.61
C VAL A 26 3.24 2.60 3.80
N GLY A 27 4.14 2.54 2.83
CA GLY A 27 5.28 1.65 2.91
C GLY A 27 6.36 1.92 1.88
N LYS A 28 7.47 1.21 2.05
CA LYS A 28 8.61 1.24 1.16
C LYS A 28 8.45 0.20 0.07
N VAL A 29 8.65 0.58 -1.19
CA VAL A 29 8.70 -0.36 -2.31
C VAL A 29 9.98 -1.20 -2.21
N ILE A 30 9.82 -2.51 -2.05
CA ILE A 30 10.95 -3.46 -1.98
C ILE A 30 11.24 -4.05 -3.35
N ARG A 31 10.18 -4.40 -4.09
CA ARG A 31 10.28 -5.02 -5.40
C ARG A 31 9.07 -4.67 -6.24
N VAL A 32 9.28 -4.49 -7.54
CA VAL A 32 8.22 -4.40 -8.54
C VAL A 32 8.44 -5.53 -9.55
N ASP A 33 7.40 -6.28 -9.86
CA ASP A 33 7.40 -7.37 -10.83
C ASP A 33 6.51 -6.99 -12.02
N ASP A 34 7.15 -6.43 -13.05
CA ASP A 34 6.50 -5.90 -14.25
C ASP A 34 5.79 -7.01 -15.06
N ASN A 35 6.25 -8.26 -14.96
CA ASN A 35 5.64 -9.38 -15.68
C ASN A 35 4.32 -9.83 -15.04
N SER A 36 4.21 -9.67 -13.73
CA SER A 36 3.06 -10.16 -12.95
C SER A 36 2.09 -9.05 -12.55
N ASN A 37 2.41 -7.77 -12.84
CA ASN A 37 1.68 -6.58 -12.35
C ASN A 37 1.51 -6.60 -10.82
N GLU A 38 2.58 -7.01 -10.12
CA GLU A 38 2.62 -7.11 -8.67
C GLU A 38 3.81 -6.33 -8.12
N MET A 39 3.64 -5.74 -6.95
CA MET A 39 4.74 -5.12 -6.21
C MET A 39 4.72 -5.59 -4.75
N ILE A 40 5.89 -5.61 -4.12
CA ILE A 40 6.07 -5.91 -2.71
C ILE A 40 6.40 -4.62 -1.98
N VAL A 41 5.59 -4.30 -0.97
CA VAL A 41 5.72 -3.09 -0.17
C VAL A 41 5.94 -3.48 1.28
N GLN A 42 7.00 -2.97 1.88
CA GLN A 42 7.25 -3.12 3.30
C GLN A 42 6.53 -2.01 4.06
N ALA A 43 5.58 -2.40 4.91
CA ALA A 43 4.87 -1.51 5.81
C ALA A 43 5.75 -1.04 6.98
N SER A 44 5.26 -0.08 7.76
CA SER A 44 5.98 0.51 8.90
C SER A 44 6.28 -0.48 10.04
N ASP A 45 5.54 -1.59 10.12
CA ASP A 45 5.79 -2.69 11.06
C ASP A 45 6.78 -3.74 10.51
N SER A 46 7.52 -3.40 9.45
CA SER A 46 8.47 -4.26 8.76
C SER A 46 7.87 -5.47 8.04
N GLY A 47 6.56 -5.67 8.09
CA GLY A 47 5.91 -6.73 7.33
C GLY A 47 5.70 -6.36 5.88
N GLU A 48 5.67 -7.37 5.02
CA GLU A 48 5.54 -7.23 3.57
C GLU A 48 4.09 -7.41 3.14
N VAL A 49 3.65 -6.57 2.21
CA VAL A 49 2.33 -6.63 1.59
C VAL A 49 2.50 -6.71 0.09
N LYS A 50 1.82 -7.67 -0.51
CA LYS A 50 1.71 -7.81 -1.96
C LYS A 50 0.62 -6.89 -2.47
N VAL A 51 0.98 -6.03 -3.41
CA VAL A 51 0.06 -5.10 -4.02
C VAL A 51 -0.09 -5.43 -5.50
N LYS A 52 -1.31 -5.73 -5.93
CA LYS A 52 -1.65 -5.91 -7.34
C LYS A 52 -1.89 -4.55 -7.98
N LEU A 53 -1.15 -4.27 -9.04
CA LEU A 53 -1.22 -3.04 -9.81
C LEU A 53 -2.43 -3.09 -10.75
N LEU A 54 -3.05 -1.92 -11.00
CA LEU A 54 -4.17 -1.80 -11.95
C LEU A 54 -3.70 -1.65 -13.40
N ASN A 55 -2.57 -0.97 -13.61
CA ASN A 55 -1.94 -0.67 -14.90
C ASN A 55 -0.45 -1.05 -14.85
N ASP A 56 0.26 -0.87 -15.97
CA ASP A 56 1.73 -1.05 -16.04
C ASP A 56 2.44 -0.35 -14.87
N SER A 57 3.45 -1.03 -14.33
CA SER A 57 4.28 -0.62 -13.20
C SER A 57 5.06 0.68 -13.37
N SER A 58 4.97 1.31 -14.55
CA SER A 58 5.70 2.52 -14.94
C SER A 58 5.44 3.73 -14.05
N ASP A 59 4.37 3.71 -13.23
CA ASP A 59 3.99 4.83 -12.36
C ASP A 59 4.59 4.75 -10.94
N VAL A 60 5.31 3.67 -10.60
CA VAL A 60 5.95 3.52 -9.28
C VAL A 60 7.44 3.85 -9.39
N THR A 61 7.77 5.13 -9.33
CA THR A 61 9.16 5.61 -9.45
C THR A 61 9.87 5.81 -8.12
N SER A 62 9.13 5.79 -7.01
CA SER A 62 9.64 6.25 -5.71
C SER A 62 9.78 5.15 -4.67
N SER A 63 10.75 5.35 -3.78
CA SER A 63 11.05 4.40 -2.71
C SER A 63 9.93 4.29 -1.68
N TYR A 64 9.21 5.37 -1.40
CA TYR A 64 8.09 5.37 -0.46
C TYR A 64 6.79 5.80 -1.15
N VAL A 65 5.73 5.05 -0.89
CA VAL A 65 4.43 5.24 -1.50
C VAL A 65 3.31 5.09 -0.48
N GLU A 66 2.23 5.83 -0.69
CA GLU A 66 0.96 5.63 -0.02
C GLU A 66 -0.05 5.04 -1.01
N ILE A 67 -0.50 3.83 -0.73
CA ILE A 67 -1.33 3.02 -1.60
C ILE A 67 -2.74 2.99 -1.05
N ILE A 68 -3.69 3.44 -1.85
CA ILE A 68 -5.12 3.30 -1.55
C ILE A 68 -5.62 2.11 -2.36
N GLY A 69 -6.25 1.15 -1.70
CA GLY A 69 -6.69 -0.05 -2.39
C GLY A 69 -7.59 -0.94 -1.55
N THR A 70 -8.13 -1.99 -2.17
CA THR A 70 -9.00 -2.95 -1.50
C THR A 70 -8.21 -4.18 -1.10
N VAL A 71 -8.33 -4.59 0.16
CA VAL A 71 -7.68 -5.81 0.65
C VAL A 71 -8.37 -7.03 0.03
N LEU A 72 -7.58 -7.90 -0.60
CA LEU A 72 -8.07 -9.13 -1.22
C LEU A 72 -7.88 -10.33 -0.30
N ASP A 73 -6.78 -10.37 0.45
CA ASP A 73 -6.40 -11.47 1.34
C ASP A 73 -5.50 -10.96 2.49
N VAL A 74 -5.02 -11.86 3.35
CA VAL A 74 -4.22 -11.57 4.56
C VAL A 74 -3.01 -10.66 4.33
N ASP A 75 -2.33 -10.80 3.20
CA ASP A 75 -1.12 -10.05 2.84
C ASP A 75 -1.22 -9.38 1.47
N THR A 76 -2.40 -9.41 0.85
CA THR A 76 -2.57 -9.04 -0.55
C THR A 76 -3.67 -8.00 -0.69
N MET A 77 -3.36 -6.89 -1.37
CA MET A 77 -4.32 -5.86 -1.72
C MET A 77 -4.27 -5.50 -3.20
N LYS A 78 -5.38 -4.98 -3.72
CA LYS A 78 -5.47 -4.42 -5.07
C LYS A 78 -5.36 -2.90 -4.97
N MET A 79 -4.35 -2.34 -5.62
CA MET A 79 -4.18 -0.89 -5.74
C MET A 79 -5.37 -0.28 -6.49
N MET A 80 -5.81 0.88 -6.02
CA MET A 80 -6.77 1.76 -6.72
C MET A 80 -6.12 3.10 -7.06
N ALA A 81 -5.28 3.61 -6.16
CA ALA A 81 -4.45 4.78 -6.38
C ALA A 81 -3.12 4.61 -5.65
N CYS A 82 -2.07 5.20 -6.21
CA CYS A 82 -0.76 5.31 -5.60
C CYS A 82 -0.43 6.79 -5.46
N ILE A 83 0.06 7.18 -4.28
CA ILE A 83 0.56 8.53 -4.02
C ILE A 83 2.06 8.38 -3.79
N ASP A 84 2.83 9.00 -4.66
CA ASP A 84 4.27 9.10 -4.53
C ASP A 84 4.61 10.01 -3.33
N MET A 85 5.44 9.50 -2.41
CA MET A 85 5.92 10.25 -1.26
C MET A 85 7.43 10.57 -1.31
N GLY A 86 8.11 10.23 -2.40
CA GLY A 86 9.52 10.51 -2.64
C GLY A 86 10.50 9.49 -2.03
N GLU A 87 11.77 9.87 -1.98
CA GLU A 87 12.87 9.01 -1.56
C GLU A 87 13.34 9.24 -0.10
N ASP A 88 12.93 10.35 0.53
CA ASP A 88 13.39 10.79 1.85
C ASP A 88 12.26 10.82 2.90
N LEU A 89 11.48 9.74 2.94
CA LEU A 89 10.69 9.45 4.14
C LEU A 89 11.51 8.55 5.05
N GLY A 90 12.13 9.12 6.07
CA GLY A 90 12.69 8.32 7.15
C GLY A 90 11.62 7.37 7.71
N GLN A 91 11.93 6.08 7.88
CA GLN A 91 11.01 5.05 8.43
C GLN A 91 10.33 5.49 9.74
N ASN A 92 10.97 6.37 10.49
CA ASN A 92 10.50 6.92 11.77
C ASN A 92 9.42 8.02 11.65
N THR A 93 9.12 8.51 10.43
CA THR A 93 8.09 9.53 10.17
C THR A 93 6.77 8.93 9.67
N LEU A 94 6.74 7.62 9.36
CA LEU A 94 5.55 6.91 8.87
C LEU A 94 4.48 6.65 9.95
N ILE A 95 4.71 7.14 11.18
CA ILE A 95 3.82 7.08 12.33
C ILE A 95 2.78 8.21 12.31
N PHE A 96 1.84 8.16 11.38
CA PHE A 96 0.55 8.83 11.55
C PHE A 96 -0.56 7.79 11.42
N PHE A 97 -0.81 7.09 12.52
CA PHE A 97 -2.00 6.27 12.76
C PHE A 97 -3.03 7.09 13.53
#